data_AF-A0A5C7XQ76-F1
#
_entry.id   AF-A0A5C7XQ76-F1
#
_cell.length_a   1.000
_cell.length_b   1.000
_cell.length_c   1.000
_cell.angle_alpha   90.00
_cell.angle_beta   90.00
_cell.angle_gamma   90.00
#
_symmetry.space_group_name_H-M   'P 1'
#
loop_
_entity.id
_entity.type
_entity.pdbx_description
1 polymer ?
#
loop_
_entity_poly.entity_id
_entity_poly.type
_entity_poly.pdbx_seq_one_letter_code
_entity_poly.pdbx_strand_id
1 'polypeptide(L)'
;MRTFFLSAFASLLLLLATPAARAQTLACGLYADAESGARLDVIGSGYARLLREAISPKSLRYRVEDGRATLYDVDDGYADRYTIDADARTLTGEPSAFRMVFALSEARACAMVKRPPPGVCESDLDACFRTAEDADDATLNAYCAEGLPFACVALIERFQRAADGEASDAASDATPVEAPPECREGAPTFSASACETFFARTIAEALATSVSSIYADETPLASDALARLPALCADNASAKLCGVVADKLWNGARYRDARTALQRACALGDEDACRREEPLATLADGDFETAPMTTLPCGRYVADTGLMSEFVFGDRGAVSGGFGASMRARLQNGDARIRHDKGGDFVLRRLIGGRLIGIDSWNRYALYRLEGGLEGGRDGGAGTCAAPVTYRETALVENCPQPGPKTPEACCASGSLHGCNIVGHRFALEERWHDAATEYLKVCAGDVRIGCENAVRAYAETGDETIPERLAALCEKDARSVACDVAETTNWATIAISKLLDDALGERPNETPEASGEEIEDP
;
A
#
# COMPACT_ATOMS: atom_id res chain seq x y z
N MET A 1 46.95 -61.88 -68.07
CA MET A 1 47.79 -62.30 -66.92
C MET A 1 47.96 -61.09 -66.00
N ARG A 2 47.43 -61.17 -64.78
CA ARG A 2 47.87 -60.47 -63.54
C ARG A 2 48.00 -58.92 -63.48
N THR A 3 46.98 -58.30 -62.88
CA THR A 3 46.96 -57.50 -61.62
C THR A 3 47.91 -56.32 -61.33
N PHE A 4 47.32 -55.33 -60.62
CA PHE A 4 47.89 -54.25 -59.76
C PHE A 4 48.37 -52.97 -60.48
N PHE A 5 48.12 -51.71 -60.09
CA PHE A 5 47.60 -51.08 -58.86
C PHE A 5 46.96 -49.72 -59.27
N LEU A 6 45.71 -49.47 -58.90
CA LEU A 6 45.12 -48.12 -58.78
C LEU A 6 45.13 -47.79 -57.28
N SER A 7 45.54 -46.58 -56.90
CA SER A 7 45.03 -45.76 -55.77
C SER A 7 46.12 -44.90 -55.16
N ALA A 8 46.09 -43.58 -55.39
CA ALA A 8 46.65 -42.58 -54.47
C ALA A 8 46.28 -41.14 -54.92
N PHE A 9 44.99 -40.77 -54.91
CA PHE A 9 44.57 -39.36 -54.94
C PHE A 9 43.11 -39.25 -54.44
N ALA A 10 42.89 -39.45 -53.14
CA ALA A 10 41.62 -39.16 -52.48
C ALA A 10 41.76 -39.08 -50.95
N SER A 11 42.65 -38.22 -50.45
CA SER A 11 42.77 -37.98 -48.99
C SER A 11 43.12 -36.53 -48.68
N LEU A 12 42.26 -35.57 -49.04
CA LEU A 12 42.32 -34.21 -48.47
C LEU A 12 41.00 -33.44 -48.65
N LEU A 13 39.90 -33.93 -48.05
CA LEU A 13 38.63 -33.17 -47.92
C LEU A 13 37.68 -33.88 -46.94
N LEU A 14 38.11 -34.05 -45.70
CA LEU A 14 37.23 -34.42 -44.58
C LEU A 14 37.82 -33.81 -43.30
N LEU A 15 36.97 -33.10 -42.55
CA LEU A 15 37.21 -32.42 -41.26
C LEU A 15 37.45 -30.90 -41.30
N LEU A 16 36.53 -30.18 -41.95
CA LEU A 16 36.01 -28.92 -41.38
C LEU A 16 34.56 -29.15 -40.98
N ALA A 17 34.34 -30.11 -40.08
CA ALA A 17 33.11 -30.15 -39.29
C ALA A 17 33.29 -29.14 -38.16
N THR A 18 32.98 -27.87 -38.42
CA THR A 18 32.75 -26.93 -37.33
C THR A 18 31.68 -27.55 -36.42
N PRO A 19 31.91 -27.70 -35.11
CA PRO A 19 30.83 -28.08 -34.22
C PRO A 19 29.74 -27.02 -34.41
N ALA A 20 28.58 -27.43 -34.93
CA ALA A 20 27.40 -26.59 -34.80
C ALA A 20 27.26 -26.33 -33.30
N ALA A 21 27.41 -25.08 -32.89
CA ALA A 21 27.17 -24.67 -31.53
C ALA A 21 25.78 -25.21 -31.17
N ARG A 22 25.74 -26.24 -30.32
CA ARG A 22 24.47 -26.69 -29.77
C ARG A 22 23.99 -25.51 -28.96
N ALA A 23 22.87 -24.90 -29.37
CA ALA A 23 22.15 -23.97 -28.52
C ALA A 23 21.94 -24.69 -27.18
N GLN A 24 22.62 -24.21 -26.14
CA GLN A 24 22.47 -24.79 -24.80
C GLN A 24 21.02 -24.55 -24.40
N THR A 25 20.22 -25.61 -24.38
CA THR A 25 18.84 -25.54 -23.90
C THR A 25 18.86 -25.82 -22.42
N LEU A 26 18.15 -25.00 -21.64
CA LEU A 26 17.95 -25.24 -20.22
C LEU A 26 17.26 -26.61 -20.01
N ALA A 27 17.76 -27.41 -19.08
CA ALA A 27 17.13 -28.70 -18.77
C ALA A 27 15.78 -28.49 -18.08
N CYS A 28 14.77 -29.29 -18.42
CA CYS A 28 13.50 -29.23 -17.71
C CYS A 28 13.61 -29.94 -16.36
N GLY A 29 12.94 -29.40 -15.35
CA GLY A 29 13.08 -29.85 -13.98
C GLY A 29 12.97 -28.73 -12.96
N LEU A 30 13.13 -29.12 -11.69
CA LEU A 30 13.14 -28.22 -10.56
C LEU A 30 14.57 -27.79 -10.26
N TYR A 31 14.80 -26.49 -10.27
CA TYR A 31 16.04 -25.88 -9.79
C TYR A 31 15.79 -25.26 -8.42
N ALA A 32 16.76 -25.38 -7.52
CA ALA A 32 16.68 -24.82 -6.17
C ALA A 32 17.79 -23.78 -5.98
N ASP A 33 17.42 -22.68 -5.33
CA ASP A 33 18.36 -21.73 -4.78
C ASP A 33 18.53 -22.01 -3.28
N ALA A 34 19.75 -22.31 -2.86
CA ALA A 34 20.03 -22.75 -1.49
C ALA A 34 19.95 -21.62 -0.46
N GLU A 35 20.14 -20.36 -0.89
CA GLU A 35 20.19 -19.20 0.00
C GLU A 35 18.78 -18.66 0.31
N SER A 36 17.94 -18.51 -0.70
CA SER A 36 16.59 -17.95 -0.59
C SER A 36 15.49 -18.99 -0.40
N GLY A 37 15.78 -20.27 -0.65
CA GLY A 37 14.78 -21.33 -0.68
C GLY A 37 13.83 -21.26 -1.90
N ALA A 38 14.04 -20.31 -2.81
CA ALA A 38 13.27 -20.20 -4.04
C ALA A 38 13.52 -21.40 -4.96
N ARG A 39 12.50 -21.78 -5.74
CA ARG A 39 12.61 -22.87 -6.71
C ARG A 39 12.11 -22.44 -8.08
N LEU A 40 12.88 -22.72 -9.11
CA LEU A 40 12.52 -22.48 -10.50
C LEU A 40 12.10 -23.81 -11.14
N ASP A 41 10.81 -23.97 -11.44
CA ASP A 41 10.24 -25.13 -12.13
C ASP A 41 10.25 -24.87 -13.64
N VAL A 42 11.22 -25.44 -14.35
CA VAL A 42 11.34 -25.34 -15.81
C VAL A 42 10.48 -26.43 -16.44
N ILE A 43 9.31 -26.03 -16.96
CA ILE A 43 8.26 -26.95 -17.40
C ILE A 43 8.52 -27.46 -18.82
N GLY A 44 8.93 -26.57 -19.71
CA GLY A 44 9.08 -26.87 -21.14
C GLY A 44 9.83 -25.76 -21.85
N SER A 45 9.91 -25.85 -23.19
CA SER A 45 10.65 -24.86 -23.99
C SER A 45 10.01 -23.47 -23.88
N GLY A 46 10.66 -22.58 -23.13
CA GLY A 46 10.26 -21.18 -22.96
C GLY A 46 9.25 -20.90 -21.84
N TYR A 47 8.89 -21.90 -21.03
CA TYR A 47 7.95 -21.75 -19.91
C TYR A 47 8.55 -22.25 -18.60
N ALA A 48 8.43 -21.44 -17.56
CA ALA A 48 8.85 -21.79 -16.22
C ALA A 48 7.90 -21.21 -15.17
N ARG A 49 8.03 -21.65 -13.91
CA ARG A 49 7.38 -21.02 -12.77
C ARG A 49 8.41 -20.77 -11.67
N LEU A 50 8.33 -19.62 -11.03
CA LEU A 50 9.10 -19.35 -9.81
C LEU A 50 8.21 -19.62 -8.60
N LEU A 51 8.69 -20.49 -7.74
CA LEU A 51 8.04 -20.91 -6.50
C LEU A 51 8.80 -20.31 -5.33
N ARG A 52 8.08 -19.68 -4.40
CA ARG A 52 8.60 -19.17 -3.13
C ARG A 52 7.64 -19.56 -2.02
N GLU A 53 8.13 -19.59 -0.80
CA GLU A 53 7.28 -19.77 0.37
C GLU A 53 6.41 -18.51 0.57
N ALA A 54 5.16 -18.69 0.98
CA ALA A 54 4.19 -17.62 1.27
C ALA A 54 3.87 -16.64 0.12
N ILE A 55 4.29 -16.92 -1.12
CA ILE A 55 3.98 -16.10 -2.30
C ILE A 55 3.44 -17.01 -3.40
N SER A 56 2.42 -16.54 -4.12
CA SER A 56 1.86 -17.27 -5.25
C SER A 56 2.92 -17.59 -6.31
N PRO A 57 2.84 -18.77 -6.97
CA PRO A 57 3.74 -19.12 -8.05
C PRO A 57 3.71 -18.06 -9.17
N LYS A 58 4.87 -17.48 -9.49
CA LYS A 58 4.99 -16.52 -10.59
C LYS A 58 5.11 -17.27 -11.91
N SER A 59 4.30 -16.87 -12.88
CA SER A 59 4.37 -17.43 -14.22
C SER A 59 5.50 -16.77 -15.00
N LEU A 60 6.44 -17.58 -15.49
CA LEU A 60 7.59 -17.08 -16.25
C LEU A 60 7.55 -17.55 -17.70
N ARG A 61 8.05 -16.69 -18.58
CA ARG A 61 8.56 -17.09 -19.90
C ARG A 61 10.07 -17.02 -19.86
N TYR A 62 10.74 -17.78 -20.71
CA TYR A 62 12.19 -17.63 -20.83
C TYR A 62 12.69 -17.80 -22.25
N ARG A 63 13.81 -17.15 -22.53
CA ARG A 63 14.56 -17.29 -23.79
C ARG A 63 16.02 -17.58 -23.48
N VAL A 64 16.63 -18.48 -24.26
CA VAL A 64 18.05 -18.80 -24.13
C VAL A 64 18.80 -18.40 -25.39
N GLU A 65 19.78 -17.51 -25.24
CA GLU A 65 20.62 -16.98 -26.31
C GLU A 65 22.06 -16.81 -25.79
N ASP A 66 23.05 -17.25 -26.57
CA ASP A 66 24.48 -17.08 -26.27
C ASP A 66 24.91 -17.47 -24.84
N GLY A 67 24.38 -18.60 -24.34
CA GLY A 67 24.69 -19.11 -23.00
C GLY A 67 24.03 -18.32 -21.85
N ARG A 68 23.06 -17.46 -22.16
CA ARG A 68 22.28 -16.71 -21.18
C ARG A 68 20.81 -17.06 -21.26
N ALA A 69 20.16 -17.16 -20.11
CA ALA A 69 18.72 -17.22 -19.99
C ALA A 69 18.18 -15.83 -19.59
N THR A 70 17.20 -15.32 -20.33
CA THR A 70 16.37 -14.21 -19.87
C THR A 70 15.05 -14.79 -19.41
N LEU A 71 14.67 -14.56 -18.15
CA LEU A 71 13.42 -14.97 -17.55
C LEU A 71 12.51 -13.75 -17.44
N TYR A 72 11.37 -13.81 -18.11
CA TYR A 72 10.34 -12.78 -18.15
C TYR A 72 9.24 -13.12 -17.15
N ASP A 73 9.05 -12.27 -16.16
CA ASP A 73 7.90 -12.29 -15.28
C ASP A 73 6.72 -11.63 -15.99
N VAL A 74 5.74 -12.43 -16.43
CA VAL A 74 4.57 -11.91 -17.15
C VAL A 74 3.50 -11.35 -16.21
N ASP A 75 3.63 -11.56 -14.90
CA ASP A 75 2.77 -10.95 -13.88
C ASP A 75 3.21 -9.52 -13.55
N ASP A 76 4.52 -9.26 -13.61
CA ASP A 76 5.12 -7.96 -13.28
C ASP A 76 5.58 -7.16 -14.51
N GLY A 77 5.75 -7.79 -15.69
CA GLY A 77 6.23 -7.10 -16.90
C GLY A 77 7.72 -6.76 -16.84
N TYR A 78 8.51 -7.53 -16.10
CA TYR A 78 9.96 -7.33 -15.93
C TYR A 78 10.74 -8.59 -16.31
N ALA A 79 12.04 -8.44 -16.61
CA ALA A 79 12.90 -9.55 -17.03
C ALA A 79 14.23 -9.57 -16.28
N ASP A 80 14.59 -10.75 -15.78
CA ASP A 80 15.89 -11.02 -15.16
C ASP A 80 16.80 -11.83 -16.10
N ARG A 81 18.11 -11.58 -16.00
CA ARG A 81 19.13 -12.27 -16.80
C ARG A 81 20.02 -13.16 -15.95
N TYR A 82 20.29 -14.33 -16.49
CA TYR A 82 21.11 -15.37 -15.88
C TYR A 82 22.12 -15.92 -16.87
N THR A 83 23.33 -16.18 -16.39
CA THR A 83 24.31 -16.98 -17.13
C THR A 83 24.04 -18.46 -16.88
N ILE A 84 24.07 -19.26 -17.94
CA ILE A 84 23.90 -20.71 -17.86
C ILE A 84 25.29 -21.36 -17.84
N ASP A 85 25.53 -22.21 -16.85
CA ASP A 85 26.78 -22.97 -16.79
C ASP A 85 26.89 -23.98 -17.93
N ALA A 86 28.12 -24.44 -18.20
CA ALA A 86 28.42 -25.31 -19.35
C ALA A 86 27.62 -26.63 -19.36
N ASP A 87 27.16 -27.11 -18.20
CA ASP A 87 26.36 -28.32 -18.05
C ASP A 87 24.84 -28.09 -18.18
N ALA A 88 24.40 -26.83 -18.36
CA ALA A 88 23.01 -26.39 -18.40
C ALA A 88 22.18 -26.71 -17.15
N ARG A 89 22.84 -26.95 -16.01
CA ARG A 89 22.20 -27.32 -14.73
C ARG A 89 22.27 -26.21 -13.68
N THR A 90 23.04 -25.17 -13.92
CA THR A 90 23.11 -24.02 -13.01
C THR A 90 22.80 -22.74 -13.76
N LEU A 91 21.93 -21.90 -13.19
CA LEU A 91 21.72 -20.52 -13.60
C LEU A 91 22.25 -19.61 -12.51
N THR A 92 23.10 -18.65 -12.89
CA THR A 92 23.64 -17.63 -11.98
C THR A 92 23.10 -16.27 -12.39
N GLY A 93 22.40 -15.58 -11.49
CA GLY A 93 21.87 -14.25 -11.75
C GLY A 93 22.99 -13.24 -12.02
N GLU A 94 22.81 -12.40 -13.05
CA GLU A 94 23.71 -11.27 -13.28
C GLU A 94 23.60 -10.25 -12.13
N PRO A 95 24.58 -9.34 -11.92
CA PRO A 95 24.54 -8.39 -10.80
C PRO A 95 23.30 -7.48 -10.74
N SER A 96 22.63 -7.29 -11.89
CA SER A 96 21.37 -6.55 -12.00
C SER A 96 20.13 -7.38 -11.65
N ALA A 97 20.24 -8.71 -11.65
CA ALA A 97 19.23 -9.58 -11.08
C ALA A 97 19.46 -9.69 -9.56
N PHE A 98 18.40 -9.94 -8.80
CA PHE A 98 18.58 -10.42 -7.42
C PHE A 98 19.46 -11.68 -7.51
N ARG A 99 20.69 -11.63 -6.96
CA ARG A 99 21.72 -12.68 -7.12
C ARG A 99 21.22 -14.01 -6.55
N MET A 100 20.51 -14.77 -7.38
CA MET A 100 20.06 -16.12 -7.11
C MET A 100 20.89 -17.09 -7.95
N VAL A 101 21.24 -18.22 -7.35
CA VAL A 101 21.96 -19.31 -8.00
C VAL A 101 21.06 -20.55 -7.99
N PHE A 102 20.40 -20.79 -9.11
CA PHE A 102 19.50 -21.91 -9.27
C PHE A 102 20.27 -23.13 -9.79
N ALA A 103 20.40 -24.17 -8.96
CA ALA A 103 20.99 -25.45 -9.36
C ALA A 103 19.92 -26.52 -9.53
N LEU A 104 20.00 -27.31 -10.60
CA LEU A 104 19.06 -28.38 -10.92
C LEU A 104 19.08 -29.44 -9.82
N SER A 105 17.98 -29.57 -9.09
CA SER A 105 17.80 -30.56 -8.02
C SER A 105 17.04 -31.79 -8.51
N GLU A 106 16.07 -31.62 -9.42
CA GLU A 106 15.25 -32.72 -9.94
C GLU A 106 15.06 -32.56 -11.46
N ALA A 107 15.61 -33.48 -12.26
CA ALA A 107 15.42 -33.47 -13.71
C ALA A 107 14.07 -34.08 -14.11
N ARG A 108 13.39 -33.48 -15.10
CA ARG A 108 12.09 -33.94 -15.62
C ARG A 108 12.03 -33.89 -17.15
N ALA A 109 11.09 -34.62 -17.74
CA ALA A 109 10.83 -34.53 -19.17
C ALA A 109 10.14 -33.19 -19.50
N CYS A 110 10.61 -32.51 -20.54
CA CYS A 110 10.00 -31.25 -20.99
C CYS A 110 8.59 -31.46 -21.52
N ALA A 111 7.64 -30.67 -21.05
CA ALA A 111 6.33 -30.57 -21.67
C ALA A 111 6.44 -29.92 -23.05
N MET A 112 5.61 -30.38 -24.00
CA MET A 112 5.43 -29.68 -25.26
C MET A 112 4.57 -28.45 -25.02
N VAL A 113 5.13 -27.26 -25.27
CA VAL A 113 4.38 -26.01 -25.17
C VAL A 113 4.20 -25.38 -26.54
N LYS A 114 3.00 -24.87 -26.80
CA LYS A 114 2.65 -24.20 -28.05
C LYS A 114 3.41 -22.88 -28.14
N ARG A 115 4.08 -22.63 -29.26
CA ARG A 115 4.72 -21.32 -29.49
C ARG A 115 3.65 -20.24 -29.72
N PRO A 116 3.90 -19.01 -29.23
CA PRO A 116 3.04 -17.88 -29.55
C PRO A 116 3.04 -17.60 -31.06
N PRO A 117 1.90 -17.18 -31.64
CA PRO A 117 1.85 -16.69 -33.02
C PRO A 117 2.80 -15.51 -33.24
N PRO A 118 3.33 -15.29 -34.45
CA PRO A 118 4.15 -14.12 -34.73
C PRO A 118 3.35 -12.82 -34.63
N GLY A 119 3.97 -11.76 -34.12
CA GLY A 119 3.38 -10.42 -34.05
C GLY A 119 2.51 -10.14 -32.83
N VAL A 120 2.38 -11.12 -31.93
CA VAL A 120 1.76 -10.95 -30.60
C VAL A 120 2.85 -10.57 -29.58
N CYS A 121 2.50 -9.92 -28.47
CA CYS A 121 3.47 -9.50 -27.45
C CYS A 121 4.32 -10.67 -26.93
N GLU A 122 3.71 -11.84 -26.69
CA GLU A 122 4.44 -13.03 -26.21
C GLU A 122 5.53 -13.52 -27.19
N SER A 123 5.44 -13.17 -28.47
CA SER A 123 6.46 -13.54 -29.47
C SER A 123 7.76 -12.73 -29.34
N ASP A 124 7.69 -11.51 -28.78
CA ASP A 124 8.84 -10.65 -28.49
C ASP A 124 8.65 -9.86 -27.19
N LEU A 125 8.83 -10.55 -26.06
CA LEU A 125 8.64 -9.97 -24.73
C LEU A 125 9.61 -8.84 -24.40
N ASP A 126 10.82 -8.81 -24.98
CA ASP A 126 11.77 -7.69 -24.77
C ASP A 126 11.25 -6.39 -25.38
N ALA A 127 10.76 -6.45 -26.63
CA ALA A 127 10.14 -5.29 -27.27
C ALA A 127 8.82 -4.92 -26.57
N CYS A 128 8.03 -5.91 -26.19
CA CYS A 128 6.76 -5.68 -25.54
C CYS A 128 6.91 -4.99 -24.18
N PHE A 129 7.75 -5.51 -23.27
CA PHE A 129 7.92 -4.92 -21.94
C PHE A 129 8.48 -3.50 -22.01
N ARG A 130 9.40 -3.23 -22.95
CA ARG A 130 9.95 -1.89 -23.18
C ARG A 130 8.93 -0.86 -23.67
N THR A 131 7.87 -1.30 -24.34
CA THR A 131 6.86 -0.40 -24.94
C THR A 131 5.54 -0.39 -24.17
N ALA A 132 5.38 -1.29 -23.19
CA ALA A 132 4.16 -1.45 -22.43
C ALA A 132 3.78 -0.21 -21.60
N GLU A 133 4.77 0.50 -21.04
CA GLU A 133 4.55 1.71 -20.24
C GLU A 133 3.85 2.81 -21.05
N ASP A 134 4.30 3.01 -22.30
CA ASP A 134 3.81 4.02 -23.23
C ASP A 134 2.65 3.55 -24.12
N ALA A 135 2.25 2.28 -24.04
CA ALA A 135 1.23 1.69 -24.89
C ALA A 135 -0.12 2.42 -24.75
N ASP A 136 -0.97 2.48 -25.77
CA ASP A 136 -2.33 3.00 -25.59
C ASP A 136 -3.27 1.95 -24.96
N ASP A 137 -4.48 2.35 -24.58
CA ASP A 137 -5.45 1.45 -23.95
C ASP A 137 -5.82 0.29 -24.87
N ALA A 138 -5.90 0.52 -26.19
CA ALA A 138 -6.21 -0.52 -27.16
C ALA A 138 -5.11 -1.61 -27.18
N THR A 139 -3.85 -1.17 -27.12
CA THR A 139 -2.67 -2.04 -27.09
C THR A 139 -2.61 -2.83 -25.78
N LEU A 140 -2.81 -2.18 -24.63
CA LEU A 140 -2.87 -2.87 -23.32
C LEU A 140 -4.03 -3.87 -23.25
N ASN A 141 -5.19 -3.53 -23.81
CA ASN A 141 -6.31 -4.47 -23.92
C ASN A 141 -5.94 -5.68 -24.78
N ALA A 142 -5.25 -5.48 -25.91
CA ALA A 142 -4.80 -6.59 -26.76
C ALA A 142 -3.82 -7.50 -26.02
N TYR A 143 -2.81 -6.94 -25.35
CA TYR A 143 -1.85 -7.71 -24.57
C TYR A 143 -2.52 -8.45 -23.40
N CYS A 144 -3.45 -7.82 -22.70
CA CYS A 144 -4.23 -8.48 -21.66
C CYS A 144 -5.05 -9.66 -22.22
N ALA A 145 -5.66 -9.50 -23.40
CA ALA A 145 -6.40 -10.57 -24.09
C ALA A 145 -5.50 -11.71 -24.62
N GLU A 146 -4.20 -11.47 -24.79
CA GLU A 146 -3.20 -12.53 -25.05
C GLU A 146 -2.90 -13.38 -23.80
N GLY A 147 -3.44 -13.00 -22.63
CA GLY A 147 -3.19 -13.70 -21.37
C GLY A 147 -1.93 -13.19 -20.66
N LEU A 148 -1.62 -11.89 -20.80
CA LEU A 148 -0.46 -11.25 -20.18
C LEU A 148 -0.91 -10.35 -19.01
N PRO A 149 -0.78 -10.81 -17.76
CA PRO A 149 -1.36 -10.14 -16.59
C PRO A 149 -0.81 -8.74 -16.33
N PHE A 150 0.47 -8.47 -16.60
CA PHE A 150 1.05 -7.14 -16.42
C PHE A 150 0.27 -6.06 -17.20
N ALA A 151 -0.19 -6.38 -18.42
CA ALA A 151 -0.93 -5.45 -19.25
C ALA A 151 -2.36 -5.23 -18.73
N CYS A 152 -2.98 -6.27 -18.17
CA CYS A 152 -4.27 -6.15 -17.50
C CYS A 152 -4.17 -5.25 -16.26
N VAL A 153 -3.11 -5.39 -15.47
CA VAL A 153 -2.85 -4.53 -14.30
C VAL A 153 -2.62 -3.08 -14.73
N ALA A 154 -1.78 -2.85 -15.74
CA ALA A 154 -1.53 -1.51 -16.29
C ALA A 154 -2.81 -0.83 -16.81
N LEU A 155 -3.72 -1.61 -17.41
CA LEU A 155 -5.04 -1.13 -17.82
C LEU A 155 -5.91 -0.72 -16.62
N ILE A 156 -5.91 -1.50 -15.54
CA ILE A 156 -6.64 -1.18 -14.31
C ILE A 156 -6.09 0.09 -13.66
N GLU A 157 -4.76 0.27 -13.65
CA GLU A 157 -4.11 1.49 -13.16
C GLU A 157 -4.49 2.73 -13.96
N ARG A 158 -4.81 2.59 -15.26
CA ARG A 158 -5.36 3.70 -16.06
C ARG A 158 -6.78 4.05 -15.68
N PHE A 159 -7.62 3.04 -15.42
CA PHE A 159 -8.95 3.30 -14.86
C PHE A 159 -8.87 4.02 -13.52
N GLN A 160 -7.90 3.64 -12.68
CA GLN A 160 -7.67 4.30 -11.39
C GLN A 160 -7.24 5.75 -11.57
N ARG A 161 -6.24 6.02 -12.42
CA ARG A 161 -5.80 7.40 -12.71
C ARG A 161 -6.92 8.28 -13.26
N ALA A 162 -7.79 7.74 -14.10
CA ALA A 162 -8.97 8.46 -14.58
C ALA A 162 -9.95 8.79 -13.43
N ALA A 163 -10.24 7.82 -12.57
CA ALA A 163 -11.12 8.03 -11.41
C ALA A 163 -10.55 9.06 -10.42
N ASP A 164 -9.25 8.99 -10.13
CA ASP A 164 -8.58 9.95 -9.24
C ASP A 164 -8.49 11.35 -9.87
N GLY A 165 -8.28 11.44 -11.19
CA GLY A 165 -8.31 12.70 -11.93
C GLY A 165 -9.68 13.36 -11.88
N GLU A 166 -10.76 12.61 -12.16
CA GLU A 166 -12.13 13.12 -12.04
C GLU A 166 -12.49 13.55 -10.62
N ALA A 167 -12.03 12.79 -9.60
CA ALA A 167 -12.22 13.17 -8.20
C ALA A 167 -11.44 14.44 -7.84
N SER A 168 -10.21 14.57 -8.35
CA SER A 168 -9.39 15.77 -8.19
C SER A 168 -10.05 16.98 -8.84
N ASP A 169 -10.52 16.87 -10.08
CA ASP A 169 -11.25 17.95 -10.78
C ASP A 169 -12.56 18.32 -10.07
N ALA A 170 -13.28 17.34 -9.52
CA ALA A 170 -14.51 17.60 -8.75
C ALA A 170 -14.23 18.26 -7.39
N ALA A 171 -13.11 17.91 -6.75
CA ALA A 171 -12.66 18.53 -5.50
C ALA A 171 -12.02 19.91 -5.73
N SER A 172 -11.43 20.11 -6.91
CA SER A 172 -10.79 21.34 -7.34
C SER A 172 -11.67 22.05 -8.37
N ASP A 173 -12.61 22.86 -7.89
CA ASP A 173 -13.17 23.99 -8.66
C ASP A 173 -12.08 25.08 -8.90
N ALA A 174 -10.82 24.67 -9.07
CA ALA A 174 -9.64 25.49 -9.22
C ALA A 174 -9.27 25.52 -10.71
N THR A 175 -9.59 26.64 -11.35
CA THR A 175 -9.05 27.05 -12.65
C THR A 175 -7.55 26.71 -12.76
N PRO A 176 -7.05 26.26 -13.93
CA PRO A 176 -5.63 26.04 -14.15
C PRO A 176 -4.82 27.21 -13.60
N VAL A 177 -3.84 26.94 -12.75
CA VAL A 177 -3.05 27.99 -12.09
C VAL A 177 -2.14 28.63 -13.14
N GLU A 178 -2.69 29.59 -13.88
CA GLU A 178 -1.94 30.38 -14.83
C GLU A 178 -0.97 31.28 -14.06
N ALA A 179 0.31 31.25 -14.44
CA ALA A 179 1.31 32.07 -13.80
C ALA A 179 0.88 33.56 -13.86
N PRO A 180 0.82 34.26 -12.71
CA PRO A 180 0.34 35.63 -12.67
C PRO A 180 1.31 36.54 -13.43
N PRO A 181 0.87 37.72 -13.91
CA PRO A 181 1.69 38.60 -14.76
C PRO A 181 3.07 38.93 -14.18
N GLU A 182 3.18 38.98 -12.85
CA GLU A 182 4.42 39.21 -12.10
C GLU A 182 5.45 38.08 -12.27
N CYS A 183 5.01 36.91 -12.76
CA CYS A 183 5.84 35.74 -13.05
C CYS A 183 6.18 35.59 -14.54
N ARG A 184 5.68 36.49 -15.40
CA ARG A 184 5.92 36.44 -16.85
C ARG A 184 7.11 37.32 -17.21
N GLU A 185 8.20 36.69 -17.64
CA GLU A 185 9.38 37.42 -18.13
C GLU A 185 8.99 38.39 -19.25
N GLY A 186 9.38 39.67 -19.11
CA GLY A 186 9.01 40.74 -20.04
C GLY A 186 7.72 41.49 -19.71
N ALA A 187 6.95 41.08 -18.69
CA ALA A 187 5.84 41.87 -18.17
C ALA A 187 6.35 43.09 -17.38
N PRO A 188 5.65 44.25 -17.43
CA PRO A 188 6.03 45.44 -16.65
C PRO A 188 6.01 45.21 -15.14
N THR A 189 5.27 44.19 -14.68
CA THR A 189 5.10 43.83 -13.27
C THR A 189 6.01 42.68 -12.84
N PHE A 190 6.93 42.21 -13.71
CA PHE A 190 7.80 41.08 -13.42
C PHE A 190 8.62 41.29 -12.13
N SER A 191 8.57 40.30 -11.24
CA SER A 191 9.34 40.25 -10.01
C SER A 191 9.88 38.84 -9.78
N ALA A 192 11.20 38.69 -9.85
CA ALA A 192 11.86 37.40 -9.62
C ALA A 192 11.52 36.81 -8.24
N SER A 193 11.48 37.64 -7.19
CA SER A 193 11.12 37.19 -5.83
C SER A 193 9.64 36.80 -5.70
N ALA A 194 8.73 37.51 -6.38
CA ALA A 194 7.31 37.14 -6.39
C ALA A 194 7.08 35.83 -7.18
N CYS A 195 7.86 35.64 -8.24
CA CYS A 195 7.87 34.44 -9.07
C CYS A 195 8.39 33.22 -8.30
N GLU A 196 9.52 33.35 -7.61
CA GLU A 196 10.05 32.31 -6.72
C GLU A 196 9.05 31.94 -5.61
N THR A 197 8.40 32.93 -5.02
CA THR A 197 7.36 32.72 -3.99
C THR A 197 6.15 31.97 -4.54
N PHE A 198 5.68 32.36 -5.74
CA PHE A 198 4.56 31.70 -6.41
C PHE A 198 4.89 30.24 -6.74
N PHE A 199 6.04 29.96 -7.37
CA PHE A 199 6.44 28.60 -7.69
C PHE A 199 6.72 27.74 -6.44
N ALA A 200 7.37 28.29 -5.41
CA ALA A 200 7.58 27.59 -4.16
C ALA A 200 6.25 27.19 -3.50
N ARG A 201 5.25 28.08 -3.55
CA ARG A 201 3.89 27.79 -3.07
C ARG A 201 3.21 26.71 -3.87
N THR A 202 3.23 26.79 -5.21
CA THR A 202 2.63 25.76 -6.07
C THR A 202 3.28 24.38 -5.87
N ILE A 203 4.61 24.32 -5.70
CA ILE A 203 5.32 23.08 -5.37
C ILE A 203 4.93 22.58 -3.98
N ALA A 204 4.85 23.46 -2.98
CA ALA A 204 4.46 23.08 -1.62
C ALA A 204 3.01 22.58 -1.55
N GLU A 205 2.08 23.23 -2.25
CA GLU A 205 0.68 22.78 -2.38
C GLU A 205 0.63 21.41 -3.08
N ALA A 206 1.33 21.24 -4.20
CA ALA A 206 1.40 19.95 -4.89
C ALA A 206 2.01 18.84 -4.02
N LEU A 207 3.04 19.15 -3.22
CA LEU A 207 3.67 18.20 -2.30
C LEU A 207 2.74 17.85 -1.13
N ALA A 208 2.04 18.84 -0.57
CA ALA A 208 1.07 18.62 0.50
C ALA A 208 -0.09 17.74 0.02
N THR A 209 -0.64 18.01 -1.16
CA THR A 209 -1.65 17.14 -1.81
C THR A 209 -1.10 15.73 -2.02
N SER A 210 0.15 15.61 -2.48
CA SER A 210 0.80 14.31 -2.69
C SER A 210 0.97 13.52 -1.39
N VAL A 211 1.32 14.18 -0.28
CA VAL A 211 1.45 13.53 1.03
C VAL A 211 0.09 13.11 1.58
N SER A 212 -0.93 13.95 1.45
CA SER A 212 -2.30 13.60 1.85
C SER A 212 -2.87 12.45 1.01
N SER A 213 -2.53 12.34 -0.27
CA SER A 213 -2.98 11.23 -1.12
C SER A 213 -2.34 9.89 -0.77
N ILE A 214 -1.16 9.86 -0.13
CA ILE A 214 -0.49 8.60 0.27
C ILE A 214 -1.31 7.82 1.31
N TYR A 215 -2.08 8.52 2.14
CA TYR A 215 -2.87 7.93 3.21
C TYR A 215 -4.38 7.92 2.92
N ALA A 216 -4.79 8.44 1.77
CA ALA A 216 -6.18 8.41 1.34
C ALA A 216 -6.52 7.03 0.74
N ASP A 217 -7.70 6.51 1.07
CA ASP A 217 -8.23 5.36 0.36
C ASP A 217 -8.45 5.72 -1.12
N GLU A 218 -8.18 4.77 -2.02
CA GLU A 218 -8.34 4.95 -3.46
C GLU A 218 -9.77 5.32 -3.84
N THR A 219 -9.93 6.19 -4.83
CA THR A 219 -11.25 6.53 -5.38
C THR A 219 -11.87 5.28 -6.03
N PRO A 220 -13.13 4.94 -5.73
CA PRO A 220 -13.83 3.85 -6.40
C PRO A 220 -13.88 4.07 -7.91
N LEU A 221 -13.58 3.02 -8.69
CA LEU A 221 -13.65 3.07 -10.15
C LEU A 221 -15.09 3.31 -10.65
N ALA A 222 -15.21 3.89 -11.84
CA ALA A 222 -16.48 4.03 -12.54
C ALA A 222 -17.15 2.66 -12.81
N SER A 223 -18.49 2.67 -12.88
CA SER A 223 -19.29 1.43 -12.95
C SER A 223 -19.02 0.56 -14.17
N ASP A 224 -18.67 1.16 -15.31
CA ASP A 224 -18.30 0.49 -16.55
C ASP A 224 -16.93 -0.18 -16.45
N ALA A 225 -15.95 0.49 -15.83
CA ALA A 225 -14.65 -0.09 -15.52
C ALA A 225 -14.80 -1.29 -14.56
N LEU A 226 -15.57 -1.13 -13.47
CA LEU A 226 -15.85 -2.20 -12.52
C LEU A 226 -16.51 -3.42 -13.17
N ALA A 227 -17.42 -3.22 -14.13
CA ALA A 227 -18.11 -4.31 -14.81
C ALA A 227 -17.18 -5.18 -15.66
N ARG A 228 -16.02 -4.66 -16.07
CA ARG A 228 -15.04 -5.38 -16.89
C ARG A 228 -14.11 -6.27 -16.07
N LEU A 229 -13.84 -5.92 -14.82
CA LEU A 229 -12.81 -6.56 -13.99
C LEU A 229 -13.00 -8.06 -13.76
N PRO A 230 -14.23 -8.59 -13.51
CA PRO A 230 -14.41 -10.02 -13.29
C PRO A 230 -13.94 -10.88 -14.46
N ALA A 231 -14.16 -10.43 -15.71
CA ALA A 231 -13.70 -11.12 -16.91
C ALA A 231 -12.16 -11.14 -16.99
N LEU A 232 -11.50 -10.03 -16.67
CA LEU A 232 -10.03 -9.95 -16.68
C LEU A 232 -9.39 -11.00 -15.77
N CYS A 233 -9.91 -11.17 -14.55
CA CYS A 233 -9.44 -12.20 -13.62
C CYS A 233 -9.81 -13.62 -14.09
N ALA A 234 -11.03 -13.83 -14.63
CA ALA A 234 -11.47 -15.15 -15.07
C ALA A 234 -10.67 -15.69 -16.27
N ASP A 235 -10.34 -14.80 -17.21
CA ASP A 235 -9.67 -15.15 -18.47
C ASP A 235 -8.15 -15.33 -18.31
N ASN A 236 -7.59 -15.00 -17.13
CA ASN A 236 -6.17 -15.07 -16.84
C ASN A 236 -5.86 -16.07 -15.72
N ALA A 237 -4.62 -16.59 -15.72
CA ALA A 237 -4.12 -17.53 -14.71
C ALA A 237 -3.15 -16.87 -13.72
N SER A 238 -3.43 -15.62 -13.34
CA SER A 238 -2.57 -14.82 -12.46
C SER A 238 -3.26 -14.50 -11.14
N ALA A 239 -2.68 -14.99 -10.05
CA ALA A 239 -3.21 -14.71 -8.72
C ALA A 239 -3.08 -13.21 -8.37
N LYS A 240 -1.95 -12.59 -8.76
CA LYS A 240 -1.70 -11.15 -8.60
C LYS A 240 -2.80 -10.31 -9.26
N LEU A 241 -3.11 -10.59 -10.54
CA LEU A 241 -4.17 -9.87 -11.26
C LEU A 241 -5.52 -10.02 -10.55
N CYS A 242 -5.87 -11.25 -10.13
CA CYS A 242 -7.12 -11.49 -9.41
C CYS A 242 -7.16 -10.77 -8.04
N GLY A 243 -6.04 -10.65 -7.34
CA GLY A 243 -5.93 -9.84 -6.13
C GLY A 243 -6.18 -8.35 -6.39
N VAL A 244 -5.56 -7.78 -7.44
CA VAL A 244 -5.81 -6.39 -7.85
C VAL A 244 -7.27 -6.18 -8.24
N VAL A 245 -7.85 -7.11 -9.00
CA VAL A 245 -9.28 -7.08 -9.37
C VAL A 245 -10.17 -7.11 -8.14
N ALA A 246 -9.87 -7.97 -7.15
CA ALA A 246 -10.61 -8.03 -5.90
C ALA A 246 -10.59 -6.69 -5.17
N ASP A 247 -9.42 -6.04 -5.08
CA ASP A 247 -9.26 -4.76 -4.38
C ASP A 247 -10.12 -3.67 -5.01
N LYS A 248 -10.08 -3.54 -6.33
CA LYS A 248 -10.88 -2.55 -7.06
C LYS A 248 -12.38 -2.82 -6.96
N LEU A 249 -12.80 -4.09 -7.03
CA LEU A 249 -14.20 -4.47 -6.85
C LEU A 249 -14.68 -4.17 -5.42
N TRP A 250 -13.84 -4.41 -4.41
CA TRP A 250 -14.17 -4.12 -3.01
C TRP A 250 -14.35 -2.62 -2.76
N ASN A 251 -13.41 -1.80 -3.23
CA ASN A 251 -13.51 -0.33 -3.15
C ASN A 251 -14.75 0.19 -3.92
N GLY A 252 -15.09 -0.47 -5.04
CA GLY A 252 -16.30 -0.22 -5.83
C GLY A 252 -17.61 -0.77 -5.26
N ALA A 253 -17.62 -1.27 -4.01
CA ALA A 253 -18.78 -1.89 -3.35
C ALA A 253 -19.38 -3.11 -4.07
N ARG A 254 -18.58 -3.81 -4.90
CA ARG A 254 -18.93 -5.06 -5.59
C ARG A 254 -18.41 -6.26 -4.80
N TYR A 255 -18.80 -6.35 -3.52
CA TYR A 255 -18.21 -7.27 -2.54
C TYR A 255 -18.29 -8.75 -2.91
N ARG A 256 -19.41 -9.19 -3.51
CA ARG A 256 -19.56 -10.55 -4.00
C ARG A 256 -18.55 -10.87 -5.11
N ASP A 257 -18.43 -9.99 -6.09
CA ASP A 257 -17.50 -10.17 -7.21
C ASP A 257 -16.04 -10.13 -6.71
N ALA A 258 -15.74 -9.26 -5.74
CA ALA A 258 -14.44 -9.21 -5.07
C ALA A 258 -14.09 -10.53 -4.38
N ARG A 259 -15.04 -11.13 -3.63
CA ARG A 259 -14.87 -12.45 -3.02
C ARG A 259 -14.60 -13.53 -4.07
N THR A 260 -15.31 -13.52 -5.21
CA THR A 260 -15.04 -14.45 -6.32
C THR A 260 -13.63 -14.28 -6.90
N ALA A 261 -13.13 -13.04 -7.01
CA ALA A 261 -11.76 -12.79 -7.46
C ALA A 261 -10.71 -13.28 -6.43
N LEU A 262 -10.95 -13.09 -5.13
CA LEU A 262 -10.08 -13.66 -4.08
C LEU A 262 -10.07 -15.19 -4.10
N GLN A 263 -11.23 -15.82 -4.29
CA GLN A 263 -11.32 -17.29 -4.44
C GLN A 263 -10.45 -17.79 -5.58
N ARG A 264 -10.46 -17.07 -6.71
CA ARG A 264 -9.63 -17.41 -7.86
C ARG A 264 -8.15 -17.23 -7.56
N ALA A 265 -7.75 -16.13 -6.93
CA ALA A 265 -6.37 -15.91 -6.52
C ALA A 265 -5.88 -16.99 -5.54
N CYS A 266 -6.70 -17.36 -4.55
CA CYS A 266 -6.41 -18.45 -3.63
C CYS A 266 -6.24 -19.80 -4.36
N ALA A 267 -7.15 -20.12 -5.29
CA ALA A 267 -7.06 -21.35 -6.09
C ALA A 267 -5.81 -21.38 -7.01
N LEU A 268 -5.23 -20.22 -7.30
CA LEU A 268 -3.97 -20.07 -8.04
C LEU A 268 -2.73 -20.08 -7.13
N GLY A 269 -2.90 -20.25 -5.82
CA GLY A 269 -1.83 -20.44 -4.84
C GLY A 269 -1.43 -19.19 -4.06
N ASP A 270 -2.27 -18.15 -4.04
CA ASP A 270 -2.03 -16.96 -3.20
C ASP A 270 -2.57 -17.17 -1.77
N GLU A 271 -1.65 -17.38 -0.83
CA GLU A 271 -1.98 -17.65 0.58
C GLU A 271 -2.63 -16.45 1.28
N ASP A 272 -2.24 -15.22 0.91
CA ASP A 272 -2.84 -14.01 1.44
C ASP A 272 -4.28 -13.85 0.95
N ALA A 273 -4.53 -14.15 -0.32
CA ALA A 273 -5.89 -14.21 -0.86
C ALA A 273 -6.72 -15.31 -0.19
N CYS A 274 -6.15 -16.49 0.07
CA CYS A 274 -6.84 -17.55 0.82
C CYS A 274 -7.26 -17.09 2.21
N ARG A 275 -6.33 -16.48 2.97
CA ARG A 275 -6.61 -15.95 4.31
C ARG A 275 -7.71 -14.89 4.29
N ARG A 276 -7.74 -14.02 3.28
CA ARG A 276 -8.76 -12.97 3.13
C ARG A 276 -10.11 -13.52 2.66
N GLU A 277 -10.12 -14.56 1.84
CA GLU A 277 -11.34 -15.16 1.32
C GLU A 277 -12.07 -16.02 2.34
N GLU A 278 -11.33 -16.76 3.17
CA GLU A 278 -11.89 -17.77 4.07
C GLU A 278 -13.02 -17.23 4.98
N PRO A 279 -12.90 -16.07 5.66
CA PRO A 279 -14.00 -15.52 6.45
C PRO A 279 -15.23 -15.16 5.60
N LEU A 280 -15.00 -14.66 4.40
CA LEU A 280 -16.04 -14.28 3.44
C LEU A 280 -16.72 -15.50 2.81
N ALA A 281 -16.06 -16.66 2.83
CA ALA A 281 -16.58 -17.87 2.23
C ALA A 281 -17.89 -18.36 2.88
N THR A 282 -18.11 -17.95 4.12
CA THR A 282 -19.29 -18.24 4.93
C THR A 282 -20.54 -17.45 4.51
N LEU A 283 -20.37 -16.40 3.69
CA LEU A 283 -21.46 -15.55 3.22
C LEU A 283 -22.15 -16.16 2.00
N ALA A 284 -23.49 -16.19 2.03
CA ALA A 284 -24.27 -16.47 0.82
C ALA A 284 -24.24 -15.26 -0.12
N ASP A 285 -24.57 -15.45 -1.40
CA ASP A 285 -24.52 -14.37 -2.39
C ASP A 285 -25.39 -13.15 -2.00
N GLY A 286 -26.55 -13.37 -1.40
CA GLY A 286 -27.44 -12.30 -0.91
C GLY A 286 -26.96 -11.63 0.38
N ASP A 287 -26.01 -12.22 1.09
CA ASP A 287 -25.49 -11.67 2.34
C ASP A 287 -24.52 -10.50 2.12
N PHE A 288 -24.04 -10.30 0.90
CA PHE A 288 -23.18 -9.17 0.52
C PHE A 288 -23.95 -7.88 0.27
N GLU A 289 -25.28 -7.92 0.29
CA GLU A 289 -26.10 -6.72 0.22
C GLU A 289 -25.85 -5.85 1.46
N THR A 290 -25.80 -4.53 1.26
CA THR A 290 -25.52 -3.58 2.34
C THR A 290 -26.77 -2.83 2.75
N ALA A 291 -26.79 -2.41 4.01
CA ALA A 291 -27.83 -1.53 4.55
C ALA A 291 -27.17 -0.29 5.16
N PRO A 292 -27.62 0.93 4.82
CA PRO A 292 -27.06 2.13 5.43
C PRO A 292 -27.31 2.10 6.94
N MET A 293 -26.26 2.34 7.72
CA MET A 293 -26.40 2.49 9.17
C MET A 293 -27.11 3.80 9.48
N THR A 294 -28.12 3.73 10.34
CA THR A 294 -28.80 4.91 10.92
C THR A 294 -28.42 5.12 12.38
N THR A 295 -27.79 4.12 13.00
CA THR A 295 -27.20 4.17 14.33
C THR A 295 -25.85 3.46 14.31
N LEU A 296 -24.94 3.84 15.22
CA LEU A 296 -23.70 3.09 15.40
C LEU A 296 -23.98 1.67 15.91
N PRO A 297 -23.10 0.70 15.62
CA PRO A 297 -23.11 -0.60 16.29
C PRO A 297 -22.94 -0.45 17.81
N CYS A 298 -23.33 -1.48 18.55
CA CYS A 298 -23.07 -1.60 19.99
C CYS A 298 -22.67 -3.03 20.30
N GLY A 299 -21.75 -3.20 21.25
CA GLY A 299 -21.18 -4.50 21.61
C GLY A 299 -19.85 -4.79 20.92
N ARG A 300 -19.34 -6.00 21.14
CA ARG A 300 -18.02 -6.44 20.71
C ARG A 300 -18.11 -7.16 19.37
N TYR A 301 -17.38 -6.67 18.38
CA TYR A 301 -17.31 -7.18 17.03
C TYR A 301 -15.92 -7.74 16.76
N VAL A 302 -15.81 -8.98 16.30
CA VAL A 302 -14.53 -9.67 16.09
C VAL A 302 -14.38 -10.12 14.63
N ALA A 303 -13.16 -10.05 14.12
CA ALA A 303 -12.79 -10.51 12.79
C ALA A 303 -11.48 -11.32 12.84
N ASP A 304 -11.36 -12.28 11.93
CA ASP A 304 -10.18 -13.14 11.80
C ASP A 304 -9.07 -12.47 10.96
N THR A 305 -9.42 -11.40 10.23
CA THR A 305 -8.55 -10.66 9.31
C THR A 305 -8.73 -9.15 9.47
N GLY A 306 -7.87 -8.38 8.81
CA GLY A 306 -7.77 -6.93 8.95
C GLY A 306 -6.72 -6.51 9.98
N LEU A 307 -6.35 -5.24 9.99
CA LEU A 307 -5.45 -4.69 11.01
C LEU A 307 -6.07 -4.85 12.40
N MET A 308 -7.38 -4.59 12.50
CA MET A 308 -8.12 -4.68 13.75
C MET A 308 -8.87 -6.00 13.84
N SER A 309 -8.46 -6.85 14.77
CA SER A 309 -9.15 -8.10 15.08
C SER A 309 -10.46 -7.88 15.86
N GLU A 310 -10.63 -6.71 16.47
CA GLU A 310 -11.79 -6.40 17.28
C GLU A 310 -12.15 -4.91 17.32
N PHE A 311 -13.46 -4.65 17.43
CA PHE A 311 -14.03 -3.35 17.78
C PHE A 311 -15.10 -3.54 18.86
N VAL A 312 -14.93 -2.90 20.00
CA VAL A 312 -15.87 -2.88 21.11
C VAL A 312 -16.58 -1.54 21.11
N PHE A 313 -17.79 -1.52 20.56
CA PHE A 313 -18.63 -0.33 20.52
C PHE A 313 -19.37 -0.14 21.84
N GLY A 314 -19.20 1.03 22.44
CA GLY A 314 -19.80 1.45 23.69
C GLY A 314 -20.61 2.74 23.58
N ASP A 315 -20.99 3.27 24.74
CA ASP A 315 -21.80 4.48 24.85
C ASP A 315 -21.15 5.68 24.16
N ARG A 316 -22.01 6.54 23.58
CA ARG A 316 -21.61 7.80 22.94
C ARG A 316 -20.60 7.59 21.80
N GLY A 317 -20.66 6.43 21.15
CA GLY A 317 -19.77 6.07 20.06
C GLY A 317 -18.35 5.74 20.49
N ALA A 318 -18.08 5.55 21.79
CA ALA A 318 -16.78 5.08 22.25
C ALA A 318 -16.45 3.73 21.58
N VAL A 319 -15.21 3.57 21.14
CA VAL A 319 -14.71 2.32 20.58
C VAL A 319 -13.40 1.98 21.26
N SER A 320 -13.32 0.78 21.82
CA SER A 320 -12.06 0.19 22.26
C SER A 320 -11.78 -1.07 21.46
N GLY A 321 -10.52 -1.50 21.40
CA GLY A 321 -10.15 -2.72 20.69
C GLY A 321 -8.85 -2.54 19.91
N GLY A 322 -7.95 -3.50 20.05
CA GLY A 322 -6.62 -3.46 19.43
C GLY A 322 -5.68 -2.38 19.98
N PHE A 323 -4.46 -2.76 20.36
CA PHE A 323 -3.37 -1.86 20.81
C PHE A 323 -3.67 -0.92 22.01
N GLY A 324 -4.77 -1.13 22.75
CA GLY A 324 -5.10 -0.31 23.94
C GLY A 324 -5.54 1.12 23.62
N ALA A 325 -5.91 1.41 22.37
CA ALA A 325 -6.43 2.70 21.95
C ALA A 325 -7.90 2.87 22.36
N SER A 326 -8.25 4.05 22.86
CA SER A 326 -9.63 4.52 22.99
C SER A 326 -9.90 5.41 21.78
N MET A 327 -10.96 5.13 21.04
CA MET A 327 -11.33 5.85 19.82
C MET A 327 -12.80 6.23 19.88
N ARG A 328 -13.25 7.01 18.89
CA ARG A 328 -14.68 7.30 18.72
C ARG A 328 -15.15 7.04 17.31
N ALA A 329 -16.22 6.27 17.22
CA ALA A 329 -16.99 6.08 16.01
C ALA A 329 -17.97 7.24 15.79
N ARG A 330 -18.12 7.61 14.52
CA ARG A 330 -19.16 8.52 14.05
C ARG A 330 -19.90 7.90 12.88
N LEU A 331 -21.16 8.25 12.73
CA LEU A 331 -21.95 7.84 11.58
C LEU A 331 -21.76 8.86 10.45
N GLN A 332 -21.27 8.40 9.30
CA GLN A 332 -21.10 9.24 8.11
C GLN A 332 -21.46 8.45 6.87
N ASN A 333 -22.37 9.00 6.05
CA ASN A 333 -22.82 8.41 4.78
C ASN A 333 -23.30 6.94 4.88
N GLY A 334 -23.89 6.56 6.03
CA GLY A 334 -24.37 5.19 6.26
C GLY A 334 -23.31 4.20 6.75
N ASP A 335 -22.08 4.67 7.00
CA ASP A 335 -20.97 3.87 7.51
C ASP A 335 -20.56 4.33 8.92
N ALA A 336 -20.00 3.39 9.70
CA ALA A 336 -19.34 3.72 10.95
C ALA A 336 -17.87 4.06 10.66
N ARG A 337 -17.45 5.28 11.00
CA ARG A 337 -16.09 5.77 10.80
C ARG A 337 -15.40 6.02 12.12
N ILE A 338 -14.21 5.47 12.30
CA ILE A 338 -13.45 5.52 13.55
C ILE A 338 -12.10 6.15 13.24
N ARG A 339 -11.84 7.35 13.74
CA ARG A 339 -10.57 8.02 13.47
C ARG A 339 -9.42 7.29 14.18
N HIS A 340 -8.32 7.07 13.47
CA HIS A 340 -7.08 6.52 14.03
C HIS A 340 -5.93 7.54 13.96
N ASP A 341 -4.86 7.27 14.70
CA ASP A 341 -3.72 8.17 14.94
C ASP A 341 -2.85 8.46 13.69
N LYS A 342 -3.13 7.83 12.55
CA LYS A 342 -2.40 8.00 11.28
C LYS A 342 -3.10 8.91 10.27
N GLY A 343 -4.11 9.68 10.70
CA GLY A 343 -4.75 10.68 9.84
C GLY A 343 -5.86 10.15 8.92
N GLY A 344 -6.39 8.96 9.20
CA GLY A 344 -7.51 8.34 8.47
C GLY A 344 -8.62 7.84 9.39
N ASP A 345 -9.61 7.18 8.79
CA ASP A 345 -10.65 6.45 9.53
C ASP A 345 -10.55 4.95 9.21
N PHE A 346 -10.74 4.10 10.22
CA PHE A 346 -11.28 2.77 9.96
C PHE A 346 -12.74 2.92 9.55
N VAL A 347 -13.14 2.29 8.46
CA VAL A 347 -14.47 2.46 7.88
C VAL A 347 -15.16 1.10 7.81
N LEU A 348 -16.23 0.98 8.57
CA LEU A 348 -17.04 -0.23 8.64
C LEU A 348 -18.41 0.02 8.00
N ARG A 349 -18.81 -0.90 7.12
CA ARG A 349 -20.13 -0.92 6.48
C ARG A 349 -20.96 -2.07 6.98
N ARG A 350 -22.28 -1.88 7.10
CA ARG A 350 -23.20 -2.92 7.56
C ARG A 350 -23.73 -3.75 6.39
N LEU A 351 -23.61 -5.07 6.51
CA LEU A 351 -24.29 -6.03 5.65
C LEU A 351 -25.74 -6.25 6.12
N ILE A 352 -26.62 -6.63 5.20
CA ILE A 352 -27.94 -7.17 5.55
C ILE A 352 -27.71 -8.41 6.43
N GLY A 353 -28.29 -8.41 7.63
CA GLY A 353 -28.01 -9.41 8.67
C GLY A 353 -27.14 -8.93 9.83
N GLY A 354 -26.67 -7.68 9.82
CA GLY A 354 -26.06 -7.03 10.99
C GLY A 354 -24.56 -7.26 11.19
N ARG A 355 -23.92 -8.07 10.34
CA ARG A 355 -22.46 -8.18 10.23
C ARG A 355 -21.88 -6.87 9.70
N LEU A 356 -20.62 -6.60 10.02
CA LEU A 356 -19.90 -5.44 9.48
C LEU A 356 -18.73 -5.91 8.60
N ILE A 357 -18.42 -5.14 7.56
CA ILE A 357 -17.24 -5.34 6.72
C ILE A 357 -16.33 -4.11 6.76
N GLY A 358 -15.02 -4.33 6.78
CA GLY A 358 -14.04 -3.25 6.64
C GLY A 358 -13.87 -2.84 5.18
N ILE A 359 -14.02 -1.56 4.87
CA ILE A 359 -13.91 -1.02 3.51
C ILE A 359 -12.75 -0.04 3.32
N ASP A 360 -12.04 0.28 4.41
CA ASP A 360 -10.75 0.99 4.36
C ASP A 360 -9.60 0.06 3.98
N SER A 361 -8.47 0.64 3.59
CA SER A 361 -7.25 -0.08 3.22
C SER A 361 -6.64 -0.95 4.34
N TRP A 362 -6.90 -0.63 5.63
CA TRP A 362 -6.34 -1.36 6.77
C TRP A 362 -7.15 -2.59 7.15
N ASN A 363 -8.48 -2.53 6.97
CA ASN A 363 -9.41 -3.60 7.33
C ASN A 363 -10.14 -4.19 6.12
N ARG A 364 -9.64 -3.96 4.90
CA ARG A 364 -10.20 -4.52 3.66
C ARG A 364 -10.40 -6.03 3.82
N TYR A 365 -11.58 -6.50 3.43
CA TYR A 365 -12.03 -7.91 3.53
C TYR A 365 -12.33 -8.43 4.94
N ALA A 366 -12.06 -7.66 6.00
CA ALA A 366 -12.39 -8.07 7.35
C ALA A 366 -13.92 -8.21 7.50
N LEU A 367 -14.37 -9.39 7.95
CA LEU A 367 -15.76 -9.67 8.28
C LEU A 367 -15.93 -9.70 9.80
N TYR A 368 -16.49 -8.63 10.33
CA TYR A 368 -16.74 -8.48 11.76
C TYR A 368 -18.09 -9.06 12.16
N ARG A 369 -18.05 -9.94 13.16
CA ARG A 369 -19.22 -10.60 13.74
C ARG A 369 -19.42 -10.16 15.18
N LEU A 370 -20.66 -9.91 15.57
CA LEU A 370 -21.01 -9.61 16.96
C LEU A 370 -20.69 -10.84 17.83
N GLU A 371 -19.74 -10.70 18.74
CA GLU A 371 -19.40 -11.73 19.72
C GLU A 371 -20.55 -11.90 20.72
N GLY A 372 -21.05 -13.13 20.85
CA GLY A 372 -22.21 -13.45 21.69
C GLY A 372 -23.59 -13.19 21.06
N GLY A 373 -23.65 -12.74 19.80
CA GLY A 373 -24.89 -12.62 19.03
C GLY A 373 -25.28 -13.93 18.31
N LEU A 374 -26.55 -14.31 18.38
CA LEU A 374 -27.08 -15.49 17.69
C LEU A 374 -27.00 -15.34 16.16
N GLU A 375 -26.49 -16.38 15.48
CA GLU A 375 -26.75 -16.58 14.06
C GLU A 375 -28.26 -16.54 13.79
N GLY A 376 -28.70 -15.69 12.86
CA GLY A 376 -30.11 -15.60 12.48
C GLY A 376 -30.93 -14.55 13.23
N GLY A 377 -30.51 -13.28 13.17
CA GLY A 377 -31.42 -12.13 13.02
C GLY A 377 -32.54 -11.91 14.05
N ARG A 378 -32.48 -12.48 15.25
CA ARG A 378 -33.39 -12.15 16.35
C ARG A 378 -32.66 -12.07 17.68
N ASP A 379 -32.54 -10.82 18.14
CA ASP A 379 -32.50 -10.36 19.53
C ASP A 379 -31.88 -11.31 20.56
N GLY A 380 -30.55 -11.40 20.49
CA GLY A 380 -29.71 -11.86 21.59
C GLY A 380 -28.57 -10.87 21.81
N GLY A 381 -28.82 -9.82 22.59
CA GLY A 381 -27.76 -9.04 23.22
C GLY A 381 -27.20 -7.81 22.51
N ALA A 382 -27.96 -7.10 21.68
CA ALA A 382 -27.61 -5.70 21.39
C ALA A 382 -27.93 -4.87 22.65
N GLY A 383 -26.93 -4.66 23.52
CA GLY A 383 -27.01 -3.54 24.45
C GLY A 383 -27.34 -2.28 23.64
N THR A 384 -28.29 -1.47 24.09
CA THR A 384 -28.50 -0.18 23.46
C THR A 384 -27.44 0.77 23.99
N CYS A 385 -26.43 1.08 23.17
CA CYS A 385 -25.47 2.13 23.48
C CYS A 385 -26.16 3.50 23.40
N ALA A 386 -25.77 4.43 24.26
CA ALA A 386 -26.14 5.83 24.12
C ALA A 386 -25.68 6.38 22.76
N ALA A 387 -26.51 7.23 22.16
CA ALA A 387 -26.22 7.83 20.85
C ALA A 387 -24.88 8.58 20.83
N PRO A 388 -24.14 8.58 19.71
CA PRO A 388 -22.86 9.27 19.59
C PRO A 388 -22.98 10.76 19.85
N VAL A 389 -21.94 11.34 20.45
CA VAL A 389 -21.80 12.78 20.55
C VAL A 389 -21.23 13.31 19.24
N THR A 390 -21.87 14.33 18.68
CA THR A 390 -21.31 15.09 17.55
C THR A 390 -20.54 16.28 18.11
N TYR A 391 -19.22 16.24 17.99
CA TYR A 391 -18.36 17.36 18.34
C TYR A 391 -18.30 18.38 17.20
N ARG A 392 -18.12 19.63 17.56
CA ARG A 392 -17.85 20.74 16.66
C ARG A 392 -16.39 20.64 16.24
N GLU A 393 -16.16 20.46 14.96
CA GLU A 393 -14.83 20.43 14.37
C GLU A 393 -14.77 21.49 13.27
N THR A 394 -13.83 22.42 13.41
CA THR A 394 -13.57 23.47 12.44
C THR A 394 -12.36 23.06 11.60
N ALA A 395 -12.51 23.11 10.28
CA ALA A 395 -11.38 22.88 9.38
C ALA A 395 -10.29 23.95 9.63
N LEU A 396 -9.02 23.54 9.62
CA LEU A 396 -7.91 24.48 9.66
C LEU A 396 -7.89 25.28 8.36
N VAL A 397 -8.35 26.52 8.39
CA VAL A 397 -8.37 27.38 7.20
C VAL A 397 -6.95 27.87 6.91
N GLU A 398 -6.43 27.53 5.74
CA GLU A 398 -5.08 27.90 5.32
C GLU A 398 -4.98 29.39 4.92
N ASN A 399 -4.87 30.27 5.92
CA ASN A 399 -4.88 31.73 5.71
C ASN A 399 -3.58 32.46 6.10
N CYS A 400 -2.48 31.73 6.28
CA CYS A 400 -1.12 32.25 6.49
C CYS A 400 -0.09 31.50 5.63
N PRO A 401 -0.16 31.64 4.28
CA PRO A 401 0.74 30.91 3.38
C PRO A 401 2.21 31.26 3.63
N GLN A 402 3.09 30.26 3.51
CA GLN A 402 4.54 30.41 3.64
C GLN A 402 5.26 29.88 2.39
N PRO A 403 6.25 30.62 1.84
CA PRO A 403 6.63 31.99 2.21
C PRO A 403 5.52 33.01 1.87
N GLY A 404 5.40 34.07 2.68
CA GLY A 404 4.34 35.07 2.54
C GLY A 404 4.69 36.43 3.16
N PRO A 405 3.84 37.47 2.98
CA PRO A 405 4.14 38.84 3.41
C PRO A 405 4.11 39.03 4.93
N LYS A 406 3.55 38.07 5.68
CA LYS A 406 3.53 38.05 7.15
C LYS A 406 4.23 36.79 7.63
N THR A 407 5.01 36.93 8.69
CA THR A 407 5.60 35.77 9.37
C THR A 407 4.50 34.96 10.08
N PRO A 408 4.71 33.66 10.34
CA PRO A 408 3.77 32.83 11.07
C PRO A 408 3.37 33.41 12.44
N GLU A 409 4.30 34.05 13.15
CA GLU A 409 4.06 34.69 14.46
C GLU A 409 3.15 35.90 14.31
N ALA A 410 3.37 36.73 13.30
CA ALA A 410 2.52 37.88 13.03
C ALA A 410 1.09 37.44 12.67
N CYS A 411 0.96 36.36 11.88
CA CYS A 411 -0.33 35.73 11.60
C CYS A 411 -1.00 35.23 12.89
N CYS A 412 -0.28 34.44 13.70
CA CYS A 412 -0.81 33.89 14.95
C CYS A 412 -1.25 34.99 15.92
N ALA A 413 -0.42 36.02 16.10
CA ALA A 413 -0.75 37.18 16.94
C ALA A 413 -1.99 37.94 16.44
N SER A 414 -2.28 37.89 15.14
CA SER A 414 -3.50 38.45 14.55
C SER A 414 -4.72 37.51 14.58
N GLY A 415 -4.61 36.33 15.20
CA GLY A 415 -5.70 35.37 15.37
C GLY A 415 -5.80 34.28 14.30
N SER A 416 -4.82 34.17 13.38
CA SER A 416 -4.78 33.07 12.41
C SER A 416 -4.39 31.76 13.10
N LEU A 417 -5.31 30.79 13.12
CA LEU A 417 -5.05 29.45 13.64
C LEU A 417 -4.02 28.69 12.77
N HIS A 418 -4.01 28.93 11.46
CA HIS A 418 -2.97 28.38 10.58
C HIS A 418 -1.58 28.92 10.95
N GLY A 419 -1.47 30.24 11.18
CA GLY A 419 -0.24 30.85 11.68
C GLY A 419 0.22 30.23 13.01
N CYS A 420 -0.69 30.06 13.98
CA CYS A 420 -0.35 29.43 15.26
C CYS A 420 0.11 27.97 15.09
N ASN A 421 -0.55 27.20 14.21
CA ASN A 421 -0.14 25.82 13.96
C ASN A 421 1.27 25.73 13.36
N ILE A 422 1.61 26.62 12.41
CA ILE A 422 2.96 26.69 11.84
C ILE A 422 4.00 27.06 12.91
N VAL A 423 3.71 28.05 13.77
CA VAL A 423 4.62 28.44 14.86
C VAL A 423 4.84 27.27 15.82
N GLY A 424 3.76 26.56 16.19
CA GLY A 424 3.83 25.37 17.03
C GLY A 424 4.73 24.28 16.42
N HIS A 425 4.56 23.97 15.13
CA HIS A 425 5.42 23.01 14.43
C HIS A 425 6.88 23.45 14.39
N ARG A 426 7.16 24.75 14.21
CA ARG A 426 8.53 25.24 14.26
C ARG A 426 9.15 25.06 15.65
N PHE A 427 8.43 25.36 16.72
CA PHE A 427 8.91 25.10 18.07
C PHE A 427 9.13 23.60 18.32
N ALA A 428 8.24 22.73 17.84
CA ALA A 428 8.41 21.28 17.93
C ALA A 428 9.68 20.78 17.21
N LEU A 429 9.95 21.30 16.01
CA LEU A 429 11.19 20.98 15.26
C LEU A 429 12.46 21.49 15.95
N GLU A 430 12.35 22.53 16.77
CA GLU A 430 13.42 23.05 17.63
C GLU A 430 13.47 22.35 19.01
N GLU A 431 12.72 21.26 19.21
CA GLU A 431 12.55 20.53 20.49
C GLU A 431 12.00 21.40 21.65
N ARG A 432 11.41 22.55 21.33
CA ARG A 432 10.79 23.49 22.28
C ARG A 432 9.34 23.14 22.53
N TRP A 433 9.11 21.93 23.05
CA TRP A 433 7.77 21.35 23.16
C TRP A 433 6.81 22.11 24.09
N HIS A 434 7.30 22.78 25.14
CA HIS A 434 6.47 23.63 26.00
C HIS A 434 5.94 24.88 25.25
N ASP A 435 6.78 25.50 24.42
CA ASP A 435 6.37 26.63 23.58
C ASP A 435 5.41 26.15 22.48
N ALA A 436 5.67 24.99 21.89
CA ALA A 436 4.81 24.36 20.90
C ALA A 436 3.40 24.08 21.47
N ALA A 437 3.31 23.51 22.68
CA ALA A 437 2.06 23.24 23.38
C ALA A 437 1.20 24.50 23.52
N THR A 438 1.82 25.64 23.85
CA THR A 438 1.13 26.92 23.99
C THR A 438 0.44 27.34 22.70
N GLU A 439 1.08 27.15 21.54
CA GLU A 439 0.51 27.49 20.25
C GLU A 439 -0.56 26.49 19.81
N TYR A 440 -0.32 25.19 20.00
CA TYR A 440 -1.29 24.14 19.69
C TYR A 440 -2.60 24.28 20.49
N LEU A 441 -2.51 24.68 21.76
CA LEU A 441 -3.70 24.93 22.59
C LEU A 441 -4.53 26.14 22.11
N LYS A 442 -3.92 27.15 21.47
CA LYS A 442 -4.68 28.24 20.81
C LYS A 442 -5.47 27.72 19.62
N VAL A 443 -4.85 26.81 18.83
CA VAL A 443 -5.50 26.15 17.69
C VAL A 443 -6.64 25.27 18.18
N CYS A 444 -6.41 24.45 19.22
CA CYS A 444 -7.42 23.60 19.84
C CYS A 444 -8.63 24.39 20.37
N ALA A 445 -8.40 25.56 20.98
CA ALA A 445 -9.47 26.43 21.47
C ALA A 445 -10.38 26.99 20.36
N GLY A 446 -9.96 26.92 19.09
CA GLY A 446 -10.78 27.24 17.91
C GLY A 446 -11.58 26.05 17.37
N ASP A 447 -11.68 24.95 18.13
CA ASP A 447 -12.28 23.67 17.73
C ASP A 447 -11.60 23.05 16.49
N VAL A 448 -10.33 23.38 16.27
CA VAL A 448 -9.51 22.78 15.22
C VAL A 448 -8.80 21.55 15.79
N ARG A 449 -9.24 20.36 15.37
CA ARG A 449 -8.81 19.07 15.94
C ARG A 449 -7.30 18.89 15.96
N ILE A 450 -6.62 19.18 14.85
CA ILE A 450 -5.16 18.99 14.74
C ILE A 450 -4.40 19.78 15.81
N GLY A 451 -4.94 20.91 16.27
CA GLY A 451 -4.38 21.66 17.39
C GLY A 451 -4.47 20.88 18.71
N CYS A 452 -5.58 20.21 18.97
CA CYS A 452 -5.74 19.40 20.18
C CYS A 452 -4.84 18.14 20.14
N GLU A 453 -4.75 17.47 18.99
CA GLU A 453 -3.88 16.30 18.80
C GLU A 453 -2.40 16.67 18.90
N ASN A 454 -1.99 17.81 18.34
CA ASN A 454 -0.63 18.33 18.50
C ASN A 454 -0.32 18.71 19.95
N ALA A 455 -1.30 19.18 20.73
CA ALA A 455 -1.12 19.39 22.17
C ALA A 455 -0.89 18.05 22.91
N VAL A 456 -1.60 16.97 22.54
CA VAL A 456 -1.34 15.61 23.06
C VAL A 456 0.07 15.15 22.71
N ARG A 457 0.54 15.41 21.48
CA ARG A 457 1.95 15.15 21.12
C ARG A 457 2.90 15.92 22.03
N ALA A 458 2.65 17.20 22.27
CA ALA A 458 3.50 17.98 23.17
C ALA A 458 3.53 17.40 24.59
N TYR A 459 2.39 16.90 25.11
CA TYR A 459 2.37 16.15 26.39
C TYR A 459 3.24 14.89 26.34
N ALA A 460 3.21 14.13 25.25
CA ALA A 460 4.04 12.93 25.12
C ALA A 460 5.54 13.23 25.23
N GLU A 461 5.97 14.41 24.77
CA GLU A 461 7.37 14.84 24.79
C GLU A 461 7.75 15.47 26.14
N THR A 462 6.85 16.23 26.76
CA THR A 462 7.16 17.01 27.98
C THR A 462 6.71 16.36 29.28
N GLY A 463 5.65 15.55 29.28
CA GLY A 463 4.95 15.12 30.49
C GLY A 463 4.23 16.27 31.22
N ASP A 464 3.94 17.39 30.55
CA ASP A 464 3.31 18.57 31.17
C ASP A 464 1.82 18.32 31.46
N GLU A 465 1.52 17.96 32.72
CA GLU A 465 0.17 17.70 33.22
C GLU A 465 -0.81 18.89 33.05
N THR A 466 -0.31 20.11 32.79
CA THR A 466 -1.20 21.25 32.51
C THR A 466 -1.89 21.13 31.14
N ILE A 467 -1.37 20.31 30.22
CA ILE A 467 -2.00 20.07 28.91
C ILE A 467 -3.33 19.31 29.05
N PRO A 468 -3.40 18.12 29.70
CA PRO A 468 -4.66 17.46 30.00
C PRO A 468 -5.66 18.38 30.72
N GLU A 469 -5.21 19.16 31.72
CA GLU A 469 -6.05 20.11 32.46
C GLU A 469 -6.65 21.19 31.55
N ARG A 470 -5.87 21.73 30.62
CA ARG A 470 -6.34 22.76 29.68
C ARG A 470 -7.32 22.21 28.66
N LEU A 471 -7.12 20.98 28.17
CA LEU A 471 -8.09 20.31 27.30
C LEU A 471 -9.40 20.06 28.05
N ALA A 472 -9.33 19.61 29.31
CA ALA A 472 -10.50 19.46 30.16
C ALA A 472 -11.24 20.80 30.37
N ALA A 473 -10.51 21.88 30.63
CA ALA A 473 -11.09 23.22 30.78
C ALA A 473 -11.74 23.76 29.49
N LEU A 474 -11.23 23.38 28.30
CA LEU A 474 -11.90 23.68 27.03
C LEU A 474 -13.19 22.86 26.89
N CYS A 475 -13.15 21.58 27.25
CA CYS A 475 -14.32 20.70 27.23
C CYS A 475 -15.43 21.17 28.18
N GLU A 476 -15.09 21.64 29.38
CA GLU A 476 -16.07 22.16 30.34
C GLU A 476 -16.78 23.44 29.84
N LYS A 477 -16.09 24.27 29.06
CA LYS A 477 -16.66 25.49 28.48
C LYS A 477 -17.68 25.20 27.38
N ASP A 478 -17.42 24.18 26.57
CA ASP A 478 -18.33 23.69 25.55
C ASP A 478 -18.24 22.17 25.46
N ALA A 479 -19.28 21.48 25.93
CA ALA A 479 -19.36 20.02 25.90
C ALA A 479 -19.38 19.43 24.48
N ARG A 480 -19.53 20.26 23.44
CA ARG A 480 -19.37 19.88 22.03
C ARG A 480 -18.01 20.26 21.45
N SER A 481 -17.09 20.85 22.20
CA SER A 481 -15.74 21.13 21.71
C SER A 481 -15.01 19.84 21.34
N VAL A 482 -14.22 19.88 20.27
CA VAL A 482 -13.36 18.75 19.89
C VAL A 482 -12.32 18.40 20.97
N ALA A 483 -11.99 19.35 21.85
CA ALA A 483 -11.14 19.12 23.01
C ALA A 483 -11.69 18.02 23.94
N CYS A 484 -13.02 17.92 24.08
CA CYS A 484 -13.67 16.84 24.83
C CYS A 484 -13.34 15.48 24.23
N ASP A 485 -13.49 15.36 22.90
CA ASP A 485 -13.25 14.11 22.19
C ASP A 485 -11.81 13.65 22.38
N VAL A 486 -10.86 14.53 22.04
CA VAL A 486 -9.42 14.24 22.13
C VAL A 486 -9.02 13.90 23.57
N ALA A 487 -9.52 14.63 24.57
CA ALA A 487 -9.22 14.35 25.97
C ALA A 487 -9.73 12.97 26.42
N GLU A 488 -10.94 12.57 25.99
CA GLU A 488 -11.55 11.29 26.35
C GLU A 488 -10.95 10.08 25.60
N THR A 489 -10.48 10.28 24.36
CA THR A 489 -9.89 9.20 23.54
C THR A 489 -8.38 9.05 23.75
N THR A 490 -7.72 10.02 24.39
CA THR A 490 -6.28 9.94 24.68
C THR A 490 -6.01 9.03 25.88
N ASN A 491 -5.12 8.05 25.70
CA ASN A 491 -4.63 7.21 26.79
C ASN A 491 -3.44 7.88 27.50
N TRP A 492 -3.76 8.89 28.32
CA TRP A 492 -2.78 9.70 29.06
C TRP A 492 -1.82 8.86 29.91
N ALA A 493 -2.34 7.83 30.58
CA ALA A 493 -1.54 6.95 31.43
C ALA A 493 -0.49 6.17 30.63
N THR A 494 -0.85 5.62 29.47
CA THR A 494 0.12 4.93 28.61
C THR A 494 1.18 5.88 28.08
N ILE A 495 0.79 7.08 27.64
CA ILE A 495 1.75 8.10 27.16
C ILE A 495 2.74 8.47 28.28
N ALA A 496 2.25 8.70 29.51
CA ALA A 496 3.09 9.01 30.67
C ALA A 496 4.08 7.87 30.98
N ILE A 497 3.63 6.61 30.93
CA ILE A 497 4.48 5.44 31.14
C ILE A 497 5.55 5.32 30.05
N SER A 498 5.18 5.51 28.78
CA SER A 498 6.14 5.49 27.66
C SER A 498 7.23 6.53 27.84
N LYS A 499 6.87 7.77 28.21
CA LYS A 499 7.86 8.81 28.49
C LYS A 499 8.78 8.46 29.66
N LEU A 500 8.23 7.97 30.77
CA LEU A 500 9.04 7.53 31.93
C LEU A 500 10.03 6.42 31.54
N LEU A 501 9.63 5.51 30.64
CA LEU A 501 10.50 4.48 30.12
C LEU A 501 11.59 5.06 29.21
N ASP A 502 11.25 5.97 28.30
CA ASP A 502 12.21 6.63 27.41
C ASP A 502 13.23 7.46 28.20
N ASP A 503 12.79 8.23 29.20
CA ASP A 503 13.66 8.99 30.10
C ASP A 503 14.59 8.03 30.88
N ALA A 504 14.07 6.92 31.42
CA ALA A 504 14.87 5.94 32.15
C ALA A 504 15.86 5.15 31.28
N LEU A 505 15.55 4.94 29.99
CA LEU A 505 16.44 4.29 29.02
C LEU A 505 17.50 5.26 28.50
N GLY A 506 17.14 6.54 28.31
CA GLY A 506 18.06 7.61 27.93
C GLY A 506 19.06 7.98 29.02
N GLU A 507 18.73 7.75 30.29
CA GLU A 507 19.59 8.03 31.44
C GLU A 507 20.65 6.96 31.75
N ARG A 508 20.81 5.89 30.94
CA ARG A 508 21.95 4.98 31.15
C ARG A 508 23.25 5.70 30.77
N PRO A 509 24.15 5.99 31.73
CA PRO A 509 25.45 6.52 31.37
C PRO A 509 26.18 5.44 30.57
N ASN A 510 26.85 5.86 29.50
CA ASN A 510 27.92 5.07 28.90
C ASN A 510 28.94 4.78 30.02
N GLU A 511 28.83 3.62 30.67
CA GLU A 511 29.93 3.03 31.41
C GLU A 511 30.98 2.62 30.38
N THR A 512 31.80 3.57 29.95
CA THR A 512 33.15 3.25 29.48
C THR A 512 33.86 2.56 30.64
N PRO A 513 34.35 1.31 30.49
CA PRO A 513 35.18 0.71 31.50
C PRO A 513 36.46 1.55 31.60
N GLU A 514 36.69 2.17 32.76
CA GLU A 514 38.01 2.63 33.12
C GLU A 514 38.93 1.42 33.05
N ALA A 515 39.85 1.43 32.08
CA ALA A 515 40.95 0.49 32.03
C ALA A 515 41.84 0.76 33.25
N SER A 516 41.63 0.01 34.32
CA SER A 516 42.62 -0.18 35.37
C SER A 516 43.85 -0.83 34.73
N GLY A 517 44.87 -0.01 34.49
CA GLY A 517 46.20 -0.48 34.17
C GLY A 517 46.76 -1.24 35.36
N GLU A 518 46.80 -2.56 35.25
CA GLU A 518 47.62 -3.42 36.08
C GLU A 518 48.71 -4.01 35.19
N GLU A 519 49.92 -3.48 35.34
CA GLU A 519 51.15 -4.08 34.84
C GLU A 519 51.28 -5.49 35.42
N ILE A 520 51.31 -6.50 34.56
CA ILE A 520 51.76 -7.84 34.91
C ILE A 520 53.18 -7.99 34.34
N GLU A 521 54.16 -7.94 35.23
CA GLU A 521 55.49 -8.52 34.99
C GLU A 521 55.38 -10.06 34.96
N ASP A 522 55.98 -10.67 33.93
CA ASP A 522 56.23 -12.12 33.76
C ASP A 522 56.97 -12.72 34.97
N PRO A 523 56.88 -14.04 35.26
CA PRO A 523 56.78 -15.14 34.29
C PRO A 523 55.74 -16.25 34.53
#